data_AF-A0A1S1NIW1-F1
#
_entry.id   AF-A0A1S1NIW1-F1
#
_cell.length_a   1.000
_cell.length_b   1.000
_cell.length_c   1.000
_cell.angle_alpha   90.00
_cell.angle_beta   90.00
_cell.angle_gamma   90.00
#
_symmetry.space_group_name_H-M   'P 1'
#
loop_
_entity.id
_entity.type
_entity.pdbx_description
1 polymer ?
#
loop_
_entity_poly.entity_id
_entity_poly.type
_entity_poly.pdbx_seq_one_letter_code
_entity_poly.pdbx_strand_id
1 'polypeptide(L)'
;MSEEKDQATMAEEQAMLDAGQHHGGVEEIEGVPPQLSASPGMPERKAVGRRRARVREILHTLPKNAQAAIIDDLEGTHKFGVHEFPAAGDDEPPTGRIPTIQ
;
A
#
# COMPACT_ATOMS: atom_id res chain seq x y z
N MET A 1 -30.84 -17.46 -24.67
CA MET A 1 -29.92 -16.32 -24.43
C MET A 1 -29.97 -15.78 -22.99
N SER A 2 -30.94 -16.18 -22.12
CA SER A 2 -30.99 -15.71 -20.72
C SER A 2 -29.96 -16.39 -19.82
N GLU A 3 -29.82 -17.72 -19.93
CA GLU A 3 -28.98 -18.51 -19.00
C GLU A 3 -27.47 -18.23 -19.12
N GLU A 4 -26.98 -17.85 -20.30
CA GLU A 4 -25.55 -17.53 -20.51
C GLU A 4 -25.18 -16.19 -19.85
N LYS A 5 -26.11 -15.23 -19.82
CA LYS A 5 -25.91 -13.93 -19.19
C LYS A 5 -25.90 -14.06 -17.66
N ASP A 6 -26.75 -14.91 -17.13
CA ASP A 6 -26.84 -15.18 -15.68
C ASP A 6 -25.57 -15.89 -15.16
N GLN A 7 -24.98 -16.80 -15.96
CA GLN A 7 -23.69 -17.42 -15.61
C GLN A 7 -22.52 -16.44 -15.69
N ALA A 8 -22.48 -15.55 -16.69
CA ALA A 8 -21.42 -14.56 -16.82
C ALA A 8 -21.39 -13.59 -15.63
N THR A 9 -22.55 -13.10 -15.20
CA THR A 9 -22.66 -12.23 -14.02
C THR A 9 -22.25 -12.97 -12.74
N MET A 10 -22.68 -14.21 -12.55
CA MET A 10 -22.33 -15.00 -11.37
C MET A 10 -20.82 -15.32 -11.29
N ALA A 11 -20.18 -15.61 -12.43
CA ALA A 11 -18.75 -15.83 -12.51
C ALA A 11 -17.95 -14.55 -12.22
N GLU A 12 -18.44 -13.40 -12.68
CA GLU A 12 -17.81 -12.10 -12.41
C GLU A 12 -17.95 -11.69 -10.95
N GLU A 13 -19.13 -11.89 -10.33
CA GLU A 13 -19.34 -11.68 -8.90
C GLU A 13 -18.48 -12.62 -8.04
N GLN A 14 -18.34 -13.89 -8.42
CA GLN A 14 -17.47 -14.85 -7.74
C GLN A 14 -15.99 -14.46 -7.85
N ALA A 15 -15.55 -13.98 -9.01
CA ALA A 15 -14.18 -13.50 -9.21
C ALA A 15 -13.88 -12.25 -8.36
N MET A 16 -14.86 -11.36 -8.16
CA MET A 16 -14.72 -10.21 -7.26
C MET A 16 -14.63 -10.64 -5.79
N LEU A 17 -15.37 -11.67 -5.37
CA LEU A 17 -15.27 -12.25 -4.02
C LEU A 17 -13.90 -12.92 -3.79
N ASP A 18 -13.44 -13.74 -4.73
CA ASP A 18 -12.14 -14.42 -4.66
C ASP A 18 -10.96 -13.42 -4.71
N ALA A 19 -11.12 -12.29 -5.38
CA ALA A 19 -10.17 -11.18 -5.38
C ALA A 19 -10.18 -10.35 -4.08
N GLY A 20 -11.00 -10.72 -3.10
CA GLY A 20 -11.08 -10.04 -1.81
C GLY A 20 -11.80 -8.70 -1.86
N GLN A 21 -12.62 -8.43 -2.89
CA GLN A 21 -13.51 -7.26 -2.92
C GLN A 21 -14.79 -7.51 -2.12
N HIS A 22 -14.68 -7.49 -0.79
CA HIS A 22 -15.83 -7.48 0.13
C HIS A 22 -16.17 -6.04 0.54
N HIS A 23 -17.47 -5.73 0.63
CA HIS A 23 -17.99 -4.44 1.11
C HIS A 23 -17.78 -4.39 2.64
N GLY A 24 -16.64 -3.83 3.07
CA GLY A 24 -16.01 -4.13 4.36
C GLY A 24 -16.71 -3.69 5.66
N GLY A 25 -16.20 -4.25 6.76
CA GLY A 25 -16.46 -3.86 8.16
C GLY A 25 -15.58 -4.66 9.14
N VAL A 26 -14.55 -3.98 9.66
CA VAL A 26 -13.48 -4.31 10.63
C VAL A 26 -13.60 -5.54 11.56
N GLU A 27 -12.58 -6.41 11.52
CA GLU A 27 -11.88 -6.89 12.73
C GLU A 27 -10.89 -5.80 13.18
N GLU A 28 -10.48 -5.76 14.45
CA GLU A 28 -9.42 -4.85 14.90
C GLU A 28 -8.11 -5.17 14.17
N ILE A 29 -7.82 -4.43 13.10
CA ILE A 29 -6.57 -4.56 12.35
C ILE A 29 -5.52 -3.72 13.07
N GLU A 30 -4.58 -4.37 13.74
CA GLU A 30 -3.38 -3.71 14.27
C GLU A 30 -2.41 -3.40 13.13
N GLY A 31 -1.99 -2.13 13.00
CA GLY A 31 -1.04 -1.67 11.98
C GLY A 31 -1.68 -1.05 10.73
N VAL A 32 -0.83 -0.70 9.74
CA VAL A 32 -1.25 -0.11 8.46
C VAL A 32 -1.63 -1.23 7.50
N PRO A 33 -2.88 -1.26 6.98
CA PRO A 33 -3.30 -2.26 6.00
C PRO A 33 -2.38 -2.25 4.78
N PRO A 34 -2.07 -3.42 4.18
CA PRO A 34 -1.26 -3.47 2.99
C PRO A 34 -1.88 -2.60 1.89
N GLN A 35 -1.03 -1.94 1.11
CA GLN A 35 -1.48 -1.11 0.01
C GLN A 35 -2.20 -1.97 -1.03
N LEU A 36 -3.42 -1.56 -1.42
CA LEU A 36 -4.21 -2.26 -2.44
C LEU A 36 -3.41 -2.51 -3.74
N SER A 37 -3.36 -3.77 -4.17
CA SER A 37 -2.93 -4.16 -5.51
C SER A 37 -4.04 -3.88 -6.53
N ALA A 38 -3.68 -3.76 -7.81
CA ALA A 38 -4.70 -3.72 -8.85
C ALA A 38 -5.42 -5.07 -8.92
N SER A 39 -6.74 -5.07 -9.10
CA SER A 39 -7.50 -6.30 -9.35
C SER A 39 -6.93 -7.03 -10.58
N PRO A 40 -6.91 -8.37 -10.58
CA PRO A 40 -6.54 -9.14 -11.76
C PRO A 40 -7.33 -8.69 -13.00
N GLY A 41 -6.66 -8.57 -14.15
CA GLY A 41 -7.27 -8.08 -15.41
C GLY A 41 -7.36 -6.57 -15.58
N MET A 42 -7.11 -5.78 -14.52
CA MET A 42 -7.00 -4.32 -14.62
C MET A 42 -5.58 -3.88 -15.04
N PRO A 43 -5.44 -2.78 -15.80
CA PRO A 43 -4.14 -2.26 -16.19
C PRO A 43 -3.33 -1.78 -14.98
N GLU A 44 -2.00 -1.70 -15.15
CA GLU A 44 -1.08 -1.25 -14.09
C GLU A 44 -1.49 0.13 -13.52
N ARG A 45 -1.43 0.25 -12.19
CA ARG A 45 -1.69 1.50 -11.49
C ARG A 45 -0.55 2.50 -11.70
N LYS A 46 -0.61 3.27 -12.80
CA LYS A 46 0.40 4.29 -13.18
C LYS A 46 0.82 5.25 -12.05
N ALA A 47 -0.05 5.49 -11.07
CA ALA A 47 0.27 6.32 -9.90
C ALA A 47 1.42 5.75 -9.04
N VAL A 48 1.58 4.42 -9.01
CA VAL A 48 2.66 3.75 -8.28
C VAL A 48 4.01 4.13 -8.89
N GLY A 49 4.16 4.01 -10.22
CA GLY A 49 5.38 4.43 -10.92
C GLY A 49 5.73 5.90 -10.68
N ARG A 50 4.74 6.81 -10.78
CA ARG A 50 4.94 8.25 -10.48
C ARG A 50 5.36 8.52 -9.05
N ARG A 51 4.79 7.81 -8.06
CA ARG A 51 5.20 7.93 -6.65
C ARG A 51 6.65 7.47 -6.48
N ARG A 52 7.02 6.32 -7.03
CA ARG A 52 8.39 5.79 -6.95
C ARG A 52 9.41 6.74 -7.60
N ALA A 53 9.07 7.38 -8.72
CA ALA A 53 9.93 8.39 -9.35
C ALA A 53 10.17 9.59 -8.43
N ARG A 54 9.11 10.23 -7.92
CA ARG A 54 9.22 11.37 -7.00
C ARG A 54 10.01 11.04 -5.72
N VAL A 55 9.80 9.85 -5.15
CA VAL A 55 10.55 9.43 -3.95
C VAL A 55 12.05 9.36 -4.22
N ARG A 56 12.47 8.85 -5.40
CA ARG A 56 13.90 8.82 -5.77
C ARG A 56 14.50 10.22 -5.92
N GLU A 57 13.73 11.17 -6.46
CA GLU A 57 14.16 12.58 -6.59
C GLU A 57 14.43 13.22 -5.22
N ILE A 58 13.53 13.02 -4.25
CA ILE A 58 13.63 13.64 -2.92
C ILE A 58 14.43 12.80 -1.91
N LEU A 59 14.90 11.61 -2.27
CA LEU A 59 15.48 10.66 -1.31
C LEU A 59 16.59 11.31 -0.47
N HIS A 60 17.45 12.09 -1.10
CA HIS A 60 18.56 12.78 -0.46
C HIS A 60 18.15 13.85 0.56
N THR A 61 16.91 14.37 0.50
CA THR A 61 16.39 15.38 1.45
C THR A 61 15.74 14.76 2.68
N LEU A 62 15.51 13.45 2.68
CA LEU A 62 14.87 12.76 3.79
C LEU A 62 15.86 12.46 4.92
N PRO A 63 15.40 12.27 6.16
CA PRO A 63 16.22 11.80 7.27
C PRO A 63 16.91 10.46 6.97
N LYS A 64 18.07 10.20 7.57
CA LYS A 64 18.92 9.03 7.24
C LYS A 64 18.25 7.69 7.51
N ASN A 65 17.48 7.60 8.60
CA ASN A 65 16.66 6.43 8.91
C ASN A 65 15.59 6.18 7.83
N ALA A 66 14.90 7.22 7.37
CA ALA A 66 13.90 7.12 6.32
C ALA A 66 14.54 6.74 4.97
N GLN A 67 15.72 7.28 4.64
CA GLN A 67 16.47 6.88 3.44
C GLN A 67 16.76 5.37 3.45
N ALA A 68 17.29 4.85 4.56
CA ALA A 68 17.63 3.43 4.69
C ALA A 68 16.40 2.52 4.55
N ALA A 69 15.29 2.86 5.20
CA ALA A 69 14.05 2.09 5.09
C ALA A 69 13.47 2.11 3.67
N ILE A 70 13.50 3.25 2.98
CA ILE A 70 13.00 3.38 1.61
C ILE A 70 13.87 2.60 0.62
N ILE A 71 15.20 2.62 0.78
CA ILE A 71 16.12 1.85 -0.07
C ILE A 71 15.84 0.36 0.08
N ASP A 72 15.70 -0.13 1.31
CA ASP A 72 15.38 -1.52 1.60
C ASP A 72 14.05 -1.99 0.97
N ASP A 73 13.01 -1.15 1.02
CA ASP A 73 11.72 -1.39 0.35
C ASP A 73 11.86 -1.39 -1.18
N LEU A 74 12.66 -0.49 -1.75
CA LEU A 74 12.91 -0.43 -3.20
C LEU A 74 13.70 -1.65 -3.71
N GLU A 75 14.59 -2.20 -2.90
CA GLU A 75 15.35 -3.44 -3.15
C GLU A 75 14.51 -4.70 -2.91
N GLY A 76 13.36 -4.58 -2.24
CA GLY A 76 12.44 -5.68 -1.96
C GLY A 76 12.95 -6.63 -0.87
N THR A 77 13.90 -6.19 -0.03
CA THR A 77 14.43 -7.05 1.03
C THR A 77 13.55 -7.04 2.28
N HIS A 78 12.75 -5.98 2.48
CA HIS A 78 11.78 -5.83 3.57
C HIS A 78 12.34 -6.20 4.96
N LYS A 79 13.57 -5.76 5.25
CA LYS A 79 14.29 -6.03 6.50
C LYS A 79 13.68 -5.33 7.70
N PHE A 80 12.93 -4.25 7.47
CA PHE A 80 12.31 -3.43 8.50
C PHE A 80 10.82 -3.77 8.64
N GLY A 81 10.38 -4.08 9.85
CA GLY A 81 8.97 -4.30 10.17
C GLY A 81 8.14 -3.02 10.09
N VAL A 82 6.81 -3.16 10.03
CA VAL A 82 5.89 -2.02 10.10
C VAL A 82 6.10 -1.31 11.44
N HIS A 83 6.44 -0.02 11.43
CA HIS A 83 6.83 0.81 12.58
C HIS A 83 8.26 0.62 13.13
N GLU A 84 9.05 -0.29 12.56
CA GLU A 84 10.44 -0.46 12.93
C GLU A 84 11.32 0.29 11.93
N PHE A 85 11.84 1.45 12.34
CA PHE A 85 12.80 2.19 11.53
C PHE A 85 14.21 1.92 12.06
N PRO A 86 15.24 1.92 11.20
CA PRO A 86 16.62 1.83 11.68
C PRO A 86 16.87 2.95 12.69
N ALA A 87 17.23 2.57 13.92
CA ALA A 87 17.48 3.49 15.01
C ALA A 87 18.69 4.37 14.67
N ALA A 88 18.44 5.56 14.16
CA ALA A 88 19.42 6.63 14.09
C ALA A 88 19.14 7.56 15.26
N GLY A 89 20.12 7.72 16.16
CA GLY A 89 19.99 8.57 17.34
C GLY A 89 19.55 10.01 17.01
N ASP A 90 18.84 10.63 17.95
CA ASP A 90 18.40 12.03 18.07
C ASP A 90 17.72 12.74 16.87
N ASP A 91 17.70 12.15 15.68
CA ASP A 91 17.03 12.64 14.46
C ASP A 91 15.65 11.95 14.30
N GLU A 92 14.82 11.98 15.34
CA GLU A 92 13.41 11.61 15.22
C GLU A 92 12.74 12.60 14.26
N PRO A 93 12.26 12.17 13.07
CA PRO A 93 11.54 13.08 12.20
C PRO A 93 10.34 13.61 12.97
N PRO A 94 9.98 14.90 12.83
CA PRO A 94 8.65 15.34 13.23
C PRO A 94 7.65 14.69 12.27
N THR A 95 7.35 13.41 12.47
CA THR A 95 6.15 12.78 11.93
C THR A 95 5.01 13.47 12.64
N GLY A 96 4.63 14.62 12.08
CA GLY A 96 3.66 15.51 12.64
C GLY A 96 2.42 14.71 12.97
N ARG A 97 2.00 14.74 14.24
CA ARG A 97 0.65 14.38 14.63
C ARG A 97 -0.28 15.03 13.62
N ILE A 98 -0.95 14.23 12.81
CA ILE A 98 -1.96 14.73 11.88
C ILE A 98 -3.02 15.39 12.78
N PRO A 99 -3.26 16.70 12.68
CA PRO A 99 -4.24 17.34 13.54
C PRO A 99 -5.61 16.74 13.21
N THR A 100 -6.19 16.02 14.17
CA THR A 100 -7.60 15.65 14.15
C THR A 100 -8.39 16.95 14.25
N ILE A 101 -9.06 17.31 13.16
CA ILE A 101 -9.99 18.44 13.14
C ILE A 101 -11.19 18.00 13.99
N GLN A 102 -11.41 18.69 15.11
CA GLN A 102 -12.57 18.49 15.99
C GLN A 102 -13.83 19.11 15.42
#